data_AF-A0AAB0A3L0-F1
#
_entry.id   AF-A0AAB0A3L0-F1
#
_cell.length_a   1.000
_cell.length_b   1.000
_cell.length_c   1.000
_cell.angle_alpha   90.00
_cell.angle_beta   90.00
_cell.angle_gamma   90.00
#
_symmetry.space_group_name_H-M   'P 1'
#
loop_
_entity.id
_entity.type
_entity.pdbx_description
1 polymer ?
#
loop_
_entity_poly.entity_id
_entity_poly.type
_entity_poly.pdbx_seq_one_letter_code
_entity_poly.pdbx_strand_id
1 'polypeptide(L)'
;MGAELGQSVAQNRRDINPDTYLPFGIGPRNCIGSRFALMEMKAVLYYLLLNFSFEVTEKTQIPLKMAKTPSRIAAEKGIWIALKPRVEVS
;
A
#
# COMPACT_ATOMS: atom_id res chain seq x y z
N MET A 1 -15.05 -5.14 14.22
CA MET A 1 -13.75 -4.42 14.21
C MET A 1 -13.34 -4.10 12.76
N GLY A 2 -14.18 -3.37 12.01
CA GLY A 2 -14.01 -3.20 10.56
C GLY A 2 -14.61 -1.91 10.00
N ALA A 3 -14.93 -0.93 10.85
CA ALA A 3 -15.63 0.29 10.46
C ALA A 3 -14.76 1.57 10.48
N GLU A 4 -13.49 1.50 10.89
CA GLU A 4 -12.69 2.73 11.12
C GLU A 4 -11.78 3.14 9.96
N LEU A 5 -11.48 2.25 9.00
CA LEU A 5 -10.52 2.54 7.92
C LEU A 5 -11.09 3.38 6.77
N GLY A 6 -12.42 3.45 6.62
CA GLY A 6 -13.07 4.17 5.51
C GLY A 6 -13.32 5.66 5.77
N GLN A 7 -13.25 6.10 7.03
CA GLN A 7 -13.75 7.43 7.43
C GLN A 7 -12.65 8.51 7.54
N SER A 8 -11.36 8.16 7.56
CA SER A 8 -10.31 9.17 7.84
C SER A 8 -9.86 9.98 6.62
N VAL A 9 -9.86 9.40 5.41
CA VAL A 9 -9.25 10.06 4.23
C VAL A 9 -10.10 11.24 3.73
N ALA A 10 -11.43 11.15 3.81
CA ALA A 10 -12.31 12.24 3.38
C ALA A 10 -12.36 13.38 4.42
N GLN A 11 -12.40 13.04 5.72
CA GLN A 11 -12.53 13.99 6.80
C GLN A 11 -11.27 14.87 6.94
N ASN A 12 -10.08 14.28 6.84
CA ASN A 12 -8.81 14.97 7.07
C ASN A 12 -8.23 15.66 5.82
N ARG A 13 -8.90 15.56 4.67
CA ARG A 13 -8.35 16.03 3.39
C ARG A 13 -8.12 17.54 3.35
N ARG A 14 -8.93 18.30 4.09
CA ARG A 14 -8.85 19.76 4.16
C ARG A 14 -7.75 20.25 5.10
N ASP A 15 -7.34 19.41 6.05
CA ASP A 15 -6.38 19.75 7.10
C ASP A 15 -4.93 19.39 6.74
N ILE A 16 -4.73 18.59 5.67
CA ILE A 16 -3.40 18.24 5.17
C ILE A 16 -2.87 19.40 4.33
N ASN A 17 -1.76 20.01 4.76
CA ASN A 17 -1.04 20.97 3.94
C ASN A 17 -0.56 20.27 2.65
N PRO A 18 -1.00 20.69 1.45
CA PRO A 18 -0.69 20.02 0.19
C PRO A 18 0.81 19.95 -0.12
N ASP A 19 1.62 20.85 0.43
CA ASP A 19 3.07 20.90 0.19
C ASP A 19 3.88 19.95 1.10
N THR A 20 3.24 19.32 2.08
CA THR A 20 3.90 18.42 3.04
C THR A 20 3.90 16.95 2.61
N TYR A 21 3.09 16.59 1.62
CA TYR A 21 2.96 15.20 1.15
C TYR A 21 3.08 15.11 -0.37
N LEU A 22 4.28 14.78 -0.84
CA LEU A 22 4.67 14.85 -2.26
C LEU A 22 5.16 13.49 -2.83
N PRO A 23 4.39 12.39 -2.71
CA PRO A 23 4.84 11.05 -3.13
C PRO A 23 5.07 10.92 -4.65
N PHE A 24 4.44 11.78 -5.43
CA PHE A 24 4.60 11.86 -6.89
C PHE A 24 5.25 13.18 -7.34
N GLY A 25 5.78 13.97 -6.41
CA GLY A 25 6.28 15.32 -6.68
C GLY A 25 5.18 16.33 -7.01
N ILE A 26 5.60 17.58 -7.25
CA ILE A 26 4.76 18.72 -7.63
C ILE A 26 5.46 19.54 -8.73
N GLY A 27 4.69 20.29 -9.51
CA GLY A 27 5.22 21.13 -10.61
C GLY A 27 5.46 20.37 -11.92
N PRO A 28 6.14 20.99 -12.90
CA PRO A 28 6.26 20.49 -14.28
C PRO A 28 7.11 19.21 -14.40
N ARG A 29 7.80 18.82 -13.32
CA ARG A 29 8.64 17.60 -13.24
C ARG A 29 8.05 16.57 -12.27
N ASN A 30 6.75 16.65 -11.98
CA ASN A 30 6.07 15.62 -11.22
C ASN A 30 5.98 14.29 -12.00
N CYS A 31 5.57 13.23 -11.33
CA CYS A 31 5.46 11.92 -11.94
C CYS A 31 4.31 11.91 -12.97
N ILE A 32 4.70 11.85 -14.25
CA ILE A 32 3.78 11.71 -15.39
C ILE A 32 2.94 10.42 -15.29
N GLY A 33 3.47 9.38 -14.63
CA GLY A 33 2.81 8.09 -14.42
C GLY A 33 1.92 8.02 -13.18
N SER A 34 1.76 9.10 -12.40
CA SER A 34 1.02 9.06 -11.12
C SER A 34 -0.40 8.48 -11.23
N ARG A 35 -1.16 8.90 -12.25
CA ARG A 35 -2.52 8.39 -12.50
C ARG A 35 -2.52 6.92 -12.90
N PHE A 36 -1.55 6.51 -13.72
CA PHE A 36 -1.39 5.12 -14.15
C PHE A 36 -1.02 4.22 -12.97
N ALA A 37 0.00 4.59 -12.19
CA ALA A 37 0.43 3.84 -11.01
C ALA A 37 -0.69 3.66 -9.99
N LEU A 38 -1.50 4.69 -9.74
CA LEU A 38 -2.65 4.59 -8.84
C LEU A 38 -3.75 3.67 -9.38
N MET A 39 -4.01 3.68 -10.70
CA MET A 39 -4.98 2.79 -11.32
C MET A 39 -4.50 1.34 -11.25
N GLU A 40 -3.26 1.09 -11.66
CA GLU A 40 -2.63 -0.23 -11.68
C GLU A 40 -2.60 -0.85 -10.29
N MET A 41 -2.12 -0.11 -9.28
CA MET A 41 -2.05 -0.62 -7.90
C MET A 41 -3.43 -0.91 -7.33
N LYS A 42 -4.44 -0.07 -7.61
CA LYS A 42 -5.82 -0.34 -7.18
C LYS A 42 -6.39 -1.59 -7.83
N ALA A 43 -6.16 -1.79 -9.13
CA ALA A 43 -6.63 -2.98 -9.83
C ALA A 43 -5.98 -4.25 -9.28
N VAL A 44 -4.65 -4.25 -9.10
CA VAL A 44 -3.92 -5.38 -8.50
C VAL A 44 -4.42 -5.68 -7.09
N LEU A 45 -4.55 -4.66 -6.25
CA LEU A 45 -5.05 -4.83 -4.88
C LEU A 45 -6.49 -5.37 -4.85
N TYR A 46 -7.36 -4.89 -5.76
CA TYR A 46 -8.73 -5.39 -5.88
C TYR A 46 -8.76 -6.89 -6.16
N TYR A 47 -8.03 -7.36 -7.19
CA TYR A 47 -8.00 -8.79 -7.53
C TYR A 47 -7.36 -9.65 -6.44
N LEU A 48 -6.29 -9.17 -5.79
CA LEU A 48 -5.67 -9.89 -4.69
C LEU A 48 -6.61 -10.01 -3.49
N LEU A 49 -7.30 -8.94 -3.11
CA LEU A 49 -8.22 -8.94 -1.97
C LEU A 49 -9.48 -9.76 -2.25
N LEU A 50 -9.98 -9.75 -3.49
CA LEU A 50 -11.13 -10.54 -3.91
C LEU A 50 -10.83 -12.04 -3.81
N ASN A 51 -9.68 -12.47 -4.35
CA ASN A 51 -9.38 -13.89 -4.52
C ASN A 51 -8.53 -14.49 -3.40
N PHE A 52 -7.89 -13.68 -2.55
CA PHE A 52 -6.96 -14.17 -1.54
C PHE A 52 -7.14 -13.51 -0.17
N SER A 53 -6.81 -14.27 0.87
CA SER A 53 -6.55 -13.79 2.22
C SER A 53 -5.04 -13.79 2.46
N PHE A 54 -4.56 -12.78 3.17
CA PHE A 54 -3.14 -12.62 3.49
C PHE A 54 -2.87 -13.16 4.89
N GLU A 55 -1.93 -14.11 5.01
CA GLU A 55 -1.56 -14.73 6.28
C GLU A 55 -0.08 -14.47 6.62
N VAL A 56 0.20 -14.31 7.91
CA VAL A 56 1.56 -14.14 8.44
C VAL A 56 2.27 -15.50 8.41
N THR A 57 3.54 -15.48 8.05
CA THR A 57 4.41 -16.67 8.04
C THR A 57 5.53 -16.52 9.06
N GLU A 58 6.25 -17.60 9.35
CA GLU A 58 7.44 -17.56 10.21
C GLU A 58 8.54 -16.62 9.69
N LYS A 59 8.56 -16.34 8.38
CA LYS A 59 9.50 -15.42 7.74
C LYS A 59 9.04 -13.96 7.78
N THR A 60 7.78 -13.70 8.13
CA THR A 60 7.20 -12.36 8.13
C THR A 60 7.74 -11.56 9.30
N GLN A 61 8.46 -10.49 9.01
CA GLN A 61 9.02 -9.62 10.05
C GLN A 61 7.95 -8.64 10.59
N ILE A 62 7.58 -8.82 11.86
CA ILE A 62 6.64 -7.95 12.57
C ILE A 62 7.32 -7.42 13.84
N PRO A 63 7.47 -6.09 14.03
CA PRO A 63 7.12 -5.01 13.11
C PRO A 63 8.09 -4.93 11.91
N LEU A 64 7.58 -4.45 10.75
CA LEU A 64 8.38 -4.20 9.55
C LEU A 64 9.52 -3.23 9.85
N LYS A 65 10.77 -3.62 9.56
CA LYS A 65 11.93 -2.73 9.64
C LYS A 65 12.44 -2.42 8.24
N MET A 66 12.78 -1.15 8.02
CA MET A 66 13.35 -0.69 6.76
C MET A 66 14.84 -1.07 6.67
N ALA A 67 15.28 -1.44 5.47
CA ALA A 67 16.68 -1.63 5.17
C ALA A 67 17.44 -0.30 5.37
N LYS A 68 18.64 -0.38 5.94
CA LYS A 68 19.50 0.80 6.21
C LYS A 68 20.27 1.27 4.98
N THR A 69 20.12 0.59 3.84
CA THR A 69 20.86 0.88 2.61
C THR A 69 20.22 2.06 1.86
N PRO A 70 21.00 3.08 1.46
CA PRO A 70 20.45 4.34 0.95
C PRO A 70 19.89 4.28 -0.48
N SER A 71 20.07 3.18 -1.21
CA SER A 71 19.74 3.12 -2.64
C SER A 71 18.33 2.62 -2.95
N ARG A 72 17.63 1.97 -2.01
CA ARG A 72 16.27 1.46 -2.22
C ARG A 72 15.45 1.48 -0.93
N ILE A 73 14.21 1.95 -1.04
CA ILE A 73 13.19 1.74 -0.01
C ILE A 73 12.84 0.26 -0.03
N ALA A 74 13.31 -0.50 0.95
CA ALA A 74 13.11 -1.94 1.04
C ALA A 74 12.97 -2.38 2.50
N ALA A 75 12.36 -3.55 2.71
CA ALA A 75 12.34 -4.21 4.00
C ALA A 75 13.69 -4.88 4.29
N GLU A 76 14.15 -4.85 5.54
CA GLU A 76 15.44 -5.41 5.97
C GLU A 76 15.57 -6.91 5.63
N LYS A 77 14.50 -7.69 5.85
CA LYS A 77 14.46 -9.15 5.59
C LYS A 77 13.56 -9.54 4.41
N GLY A 78 13.21 -8.58 3.56
CA GLY A 78 12.19 -8.74 2.52
C GLY A 78 10.76 -8.71 3.07
N ILE A 79 9.78 -8.78 2.15
CA ILE A 79 8.35 -8.82 2.49
C ILE A 79 7.85 -10.23 2.21
N TRP A 80 7.56 -10.99 3.27
CA TRP A 80 7.05 -12.35 3.19
C TRP A 80 5.63 -12.40 3.71
N ILE A 81 4.69 -12.85 2.89
CA ILE A 81 3.27 -13.01 3.23
C ILE A 81 2.75 -14.24 2.49
N ALA A 82 1.96 -15.07 3.15
CA ALA A 82 1.28 -16.19 2.50
C ALA A 82 -0.04 -15.73 1.88
N LEU A 83 -0.34 -16.21 0.68
CA LEU A 83 -1.62 -16.00 0.01
C LEU A 83 -2.44 -17.28 0.13
N LYS A 84 -3.59 -17.19 0.81
CA LYS A 84 -4.56 -18.26 0.90
C LYS A 84 -5.75 -17.95 0.01
N PRO A 85 -6.09 -18.78 -0.99
CA PRO A 85 -7.27 -18.56 -1.82
C PRO A 85 -8.52 -18.37 -0.96
N ARG A 86 -9.30 -17.34 -1.25
CA ARG A 86 -10.68 -17.24 -0.78
C ARG A 86 -11.50 -18.14 -1.68
N VAL A 87 -12.04 -19.20 -1.09
CA VAL A 87 -13.05 -20.00 -1.77
C VAL A 87 -14.30 -19.12 -1.86
N GLU A 88 -14.62 -18.62 -3.04
CA GLU A 88 -15.98 -18.11 -3.27
C GLU A 88 -16.90 -19.32 -3.36
N VAL A 89 -17.84 -19.39 -2.42
CA VAL A 89 -19.04 -20.23 -2.51
C VAL A 89 -19.87 -19.66 -3.66
N SER A 90 -19.96 -20.45 -4.74
CA SER A 90 -20.97 -20.44 -5.83
C SER A 90 -21.26 -19.12 -6.56
#